data_AF-A0A7C2GKA4-F1
#
_entry.id   AF-A0A7C2GKA4-F1
#
_cell.length_a   1.000
_cell.length_b   1.000
_cell.length_c   1.000
_cell.angle_alpha   90.00
_cell.angle_beta   90.00
_cell.angle_gamma   90.00
#
_symmetry.space_group_name_H-M   'P 1'
#
loop_
_entity.id
_entity.type
_entity.pdbx_description
1 polymer ?
#
loop_
_entity_poly.entity_id
_entity_poly.type
_entity_poly.pdbx_seq_one_letter_code
_entity_poly.pdbx_strand_id
1 'polypeptide(L)'
;VGSQIALSAGVGRFVAAIMGMMTATFGGVIRDILGGEVPIILRKEIYATAALAGSGVFVAIIALGGHGLAAAVLGFLVCFLIRAVALSRGWSLPPYRPRPGRRPD
;
A
#
# COMPACT_ATOMS: atom_id res chain seq x y z
N VAL A 1 7.16 9.07 1.55
CA VAL A 1 7.05 10.05 2.65
C VAL A 1 6.86 9.36 4.01
N GLY A 2 5.75 8.64 4.26
CA GLY A 2 5.53 8.00 5.56
C GLY A 2 6.66 7.07 6.03
N SER A 3 7.22 6.26 5.13
CA SER A 3 8.36 5.38 5.44
C SER A 3 9.64 6.15 5.76
N GLN A 4 9.85 7.30 5.12
CA GLN A 4 11.02 8.15 5.38
C GLN A 4 10.94 8.75 6.78
N ILE A 5 9.77 9.26 7.17
CA ILE A 5 9.55 9.81 8.51
C ILE A 5 9.73 8.71 9.56
N ALA A 6 9.15 7.53 9.34
CA ALA A 6 9.29 6.40 10.25
C ALA A 6 10.76 5.95 10.41
N LEU A 7 11.55 5.89 9.34
CA LEU A 7 12.97 5.60 9.43
C LEU A 7 13.75 6.70 10.17
N SER A 8 13.43 7.98 9.93
CA SER A 8 14.06 9.08 10.67
C SER A 8 13.70 9.10 12.16
N ALA A 9 12.55 8.53 12.53
CA ALA A 9 12.14 8.34 13.91
C ALA A 9 12.80 7.11 14.58
N GLY A 10 13.74 6.44 13.90
CA GLY A 10 14.45 5.26 14.43
C GLY A 10 13.61 3.98 14.46
N VAL A 11 12.47 3.96 13.79
CA VAL A 11 11.57 2.80 13.78
C VAL A 11 12.10 1.71 12.85
N GLY A 12 11.87 0.45 13.21
CA GLY A 12 12.30 -0.71 12.42
C GLY A 12 11.80 -0.67 10.96
N ARG A 13 12.63 -1.20 10.04
CA ARG A 13 12.42 -1.17 8.59
C ARG A 13 11.05 -1.72 8.15
N PHE A 14 10.60 -2.81 8.78
CA PHE A 14 9.31 -3.42 8.48
C PHE A 14 8.13 -2.49 8.83
N VAL A 15 8.18 -1.88 10.02
CA VAL A 15 7.16 -0.93 10.48
C VAL A 15 7.21 0.33 9.63
N ALA A 16 8.40 0.81 9.23
CA ALA A 16 8.51 1.93 8.32
C ALA A 16 7.82 1.68 6.96
N ALA A 17 7.93 0.46 6.42
CA ALA A 17 7.24 0.09 5.20
C ALA A 17 5.71 0.16 5.37
N ILE A 18 5.20 -0.35 6.50
CA ILE A 18 3.77 -0.28 6.85
C ILE A 18 3.30 1.15 7.03
N MET A 19 4.07 1.99 7.74
CA MET A 19 3.73 3.40 7.94
C MET A 19 3.63 4.14 6.61
N GLY A 20 4.55 3.88 5.66
CA GLY A 20 4.46 4.42 4.32
C GLY A 20 3.19 4.02 3.58
N MET A 21 2.80 2.75 3.66
CA MET A 21 1.56 2.25 3.08
C MET A 21 0.34 2.88 3.73
N MET A 22 0.28 2.94 5.06
CA MET A 22 -0.81 3.57 5.80
C MET A 22 -0.96 5.04 5.44
N THR A 23 0.12 5.82 5.43
CA THR A 23 0.07 7.24 5.03
C THR A 23 -0.51 7.42 3.62
N ALA A 24 -0.16 6.53 2.69
CA ALA A 24 -0.68 6.59 1.31
C ALA A 24 -2.16 6.19 1.20
N THR A 25 -2.63 5.24 2.02
CA THR A 25 -3.99 4.71 1.90
C THR A 25 -5.01 5.45 2.75
N PHE A 26 -4.65 5.89 3.96
CA PHE A 26 -5.57 6.51 4.92
C PHE A 26 -6.26 7.77 4.37
N GLY A 27 -5.55 8.62 3.62
CA GLY A 27 -6.16 9.80 3.00
C GLY A 27 -7.27 9.44 2.01
N GLY A 28 -7.08 8.37 1.24
CA GLY A 28 -8.12 7.84 0.34
C GLY A 28 -9.29 7.25 1.11
N VAL A 29 -9.01 6.51 2.18
CA VAL A 29 -10.05 5.93 3.05
C VAL A 29 -10.92 7.02 3.68
N ILE A 30 -10.31 8.06 4.25
CA ILE A 30 -11.05 9.18 4.85
C ILE A 30 -11.92 9.88 3.80
N ARG A 31 -11.39 10.13 2.59
CA ARG A 31 -12.15 10.72 1.48
C ARG A 31 -13.37 9.88 1.12
N ASP A 32 -13.21 8.56 1.02
CA ASP A 32 -14.28 7.66 0.63
C ASP A 32 -15.36 7.59 1.74
N ILE A 33 -14.96 7.52 3.02
CA ILE A 33 -15.88 7.53 4.17
C ILE A 33 -16.69 8.82 4.22
N LEU A 34 -16.04 9.98 4.08
CA LEU A 34 -16.73 11.27 4.07
C LEU A 34 -17.67 11.43 2.88
N GLY A 35 -17.38 10.76 1.76
CA GLY A 35 -18.26 10.68 0.59
C GLY A 35 -19.41 9.68 0.72
N GLY A 36 -19.51 8.94 1.84
CA GLY A 36 -20.53 7.88 2.01
C GLY A 36 -20.28 6.64 1.15
N GLU A 37 -19.09 6.50 0.58
CA GLU A 37 -18.71 5.40 -0.31
C GLU A 37 -17.91 4.34 0.46
N VAL A 38 -18.05 3.06 0.08
CA VAL A 38 -17.19 2.01 0.65
C VAL A 38 -15.74 2.24 0.20
N PRO A 39 -14.77 2.33 1.13
CA PRO A 39 -13.39 2.65 0.80
C PRO A 39 -12.80 1.74 -0.28
N ILE A 40 -12.07 2.33 -1.21
CA ILE A 40 -11.44 1.60 -2.33
C ILE A 40 -10.52 0.49 -1.83
N ILE A 41 -9.90 0.66 -0.66
CA ILE A 41 -9.03 -0.35 -0.05
C ILE A 41 -9.76 -1.67 0.25
N LEU A 42 -11.06 -1.61 0.57
CA LEU A 42 -11.92 -2.78 0.82
C LEU A 42 -12.39 -3.43 -0.49
N ARG A 43 -12.44 -2.68 -1.60
CA ARG A 43 -12.95 -3.16 -2.88
C ARG A 43 -11.87 -3.61 -3.87
N LYS A 44 -10.68 -3.01 -3.80
CA LYS A 44 -9.54 -3.29 -4.69
C LYS A 44 -8.28 -3.50 -3.87
N GLU A 45 -8.01 -4.76 -3.55
CA GLU A 45 -6.83 -5.19 -2.78
C GLU A 45 -5.49 -4.75 -3.41
N ILE A 46 -5.47 -4.39 -4.70
CA ILE A 46 -4.27 -3.86 -5.38
C ILE A 46 -3.88 -2.44 -4.91
N TYR A 47 -4.76 -1.74 -4.19
CA TYR A 47 -4.42 -0.41 -3.66
C TYR A 47 -3.39 -0.47 -2.53
N ALA A 48 -3.68 -1.28 -1.50
CA ALA A 48 -2.80 -1.44 -0.36
C ALA A 48 -1.48 -2.10 -0.75
N THR A 49 -1.53 -3.13 -1.60
CA THR A 49 -0.35 -3.87 -2.05
C THR A 49 0.56 -3.02 -2.94
N ALA A 50 0.02 -2.18 -3.83
CA ALA A 50 0.83 -1.24 -4.62
C ALA A 50 1.54 -0.21 -3.73
N ALA A 51 0.82 0.35 -2.75
CA ALA A 51 1.40 1.28 -1.78
C ALA A 51 2.48 0.62 -0.92
N LEU A 52 2.26 -0.64 -0.50
CA LEU A 52 3.24 -1.43 0.24
C LEU A 52 4.47 -1.74 -0.62
N ALA A 53 4.30 -2.08 -1.90
CA ALA A 53 5.40 -2.34 -2.81
C ALA A 53 6.29 -1.11 -3.00
N GLY A 54 5.71 0.07 -3.26
CA GLY A 54 6.49 1.31 -3.39
C GLY A 54 7.20 1.71 -2.10
N SER A 55 6.52 1.56 -0.95
CA SER A 55 7.11 1.79 0.37
C SER A 55 8.24 0.79 0.69
N GLY A 56 8.07 -0.48 0.31
CA GLY A 56 9.08 -1.52 0.46
C GLY A 56 10.31 -1.27 -0.39
N VAL A 57 10.14 -0.83 -1.64
CA VAL A 57 11.25 -0.43 -2.52
C VAL A 57 12.04 0.72 -1.91
N PHE A 58 11.35 1.74 -1.38
CA PHE A 58 12.02 2.84 -0.68
C PHE A 58 12.87 2.32 0.49
N VAL A 59 12.28 1.50 1.36
CA VAL A 59 12.99 0.94 2.53
C VAL A 59 14.17 0.05 2.11
N ALA A 60 14.03 -0.74 1.04
CA ALA A 60 15.09 -1.60 0.52
C ALA A 60 16.27 -0.79 -0.01
N ILE A 61 16.02 0.28 -0.78
CA ILE A 61 17.08 1.14 -1.32
C ILE A 61 17.81 1.86 -0.18
N ILE A 62 17.08 2.37 0.82
CA ILE A 62 17.70 2.99 2.00
C ILE A 62 18.53 1.96 2.80
N ALA A 63 18.05 0.72 2.92
CA ALA A 63 18.79 -0.34 3.62
C ALA A 63 20.11 -0.70 2.93
N LEU A 64 20.21 -0.53 1.61
CA LEU A 64 21.43 -0.73 0.82
C LEU A 64 22.37 0.50 0.82
N GLY A 65 22.07 1.54 1.60
CA GLY A 65 22.86 2.78 1.65
C GLY A 65 22.62 3.73 0.47
N GLY A 66 21.50 3.55 -0.25
CA GLY A 66 21.14 4.42 -1.38
C GLY A 66 20.71 5.83 -0.97
N HIS A 67 20.76 6.75 -1.94
CA HIS A 67 20.32 8.14 -1.73
C HIS A 67 18.81 8.25 -1.54
N GLY A 68 18.37 8.99 -0.52
CA GLY A 68 16.95 9.07 -0.16
C GLY A 68 16.04 9.67 -1.23
N LEU A 69 16.54 10.62 -2.03
CA LEU A 69 15.78 11.22 -3.12
C LEU A 69 15.56 10.21 -4.26
N ALA A 70 16.61 9.47 -4.64
CA ALA A 70 16.51 8.40 -5.63
C ALA A 70 15.57 7.28 -5.15
N ALA A 71 15.66 6.88 -3.87
CA ALA A 71 14.76 5.91 -3.28
C ALA A 71 13.28 6.36 -3.33
N ALA A 72 13.02 7.64 -3.07
CA ALA A 72 11.66 8.20 -3.09
C ALA A 72 11.07 8.21 -4.50
N VAL A 73 11.86 8.64 -5.50
CA VAL A 73 11.45 8.65 -6.91
C VAL A 73 11.20 7.23 -7.41
N LEU A 74 12.10 6.29 -7.14
CA LEU A 74 11.93 4.89 -7.55
C LEU A 74 10.74 4.22 -6.85
N GLY A 75 10.56 4.46 -5.55
CA GLY A 75 9.40 3.95 -4.81
C GLY A 75 8.07 4.51 -5.33
N PHE A 76 8.04 5.80 -5.68
CA PHE A 76 6.88 6.43 -6.33
C PHE A 76 6.60 5.81 -7.70
N LEU A 77 7.61 5.68 -8.55
CA LEU A 77 7.47 5.09 -9.89
C LEU A 77 6.96 3.65 -9.82
N VAL A 78 7.49 2.82 -8.93
CA VAL A 78 7.03 1.44 -8.75
C VAL A 78 5.57 1.41 -8.31
N CYS A 79 5.19 2.19 -7.28
CA CYS A 79 3.81 2.27 -6.83
C CYS A 79 2.88 2.72 -7.97
N PHE A 80 3.26 3.77 -8.69
CA PHE A 80 2.48 4.34 -9.78
C PHE A 80 2.32 3.36 -10.94
N LEU A 81 3.39 2.68 -11.36
CA LEU A 81 3.33 1.69 -12.43
C LEU A 81 2.46 0.49 -12.06
N ILE A 82 2.60 -0.06 -10.85
CA ILE A 82 1.74 -1.13 -10.37
C ILE A 82 0.28 -0.67 -10.39
N ARG A 83 0.01 0.55 -9.92
CA ARG A 83 -1.34 1.11 -9.89
C ARG A 83 -1.91 1.35 -11.29
N ALA A 84 -1.13 1.90 -12.20
CA ALA A 84 -1.51 2.17 -13.58
C ALA A 84 -1.78 0.88 -14.37
N VAL A 85 -0.91 -0.13 -14.23
CA VAL A 85 -1.09 -1.44 -14.85
C VAL A 85 -2.32 -2.15 -14.27
N ALA A 86 -2.51 -2.08 -12.95
CA ALA A 86 -3.67 -2.68 -12.31
C ALA A 86 -5.00 -2.03 -12.74
N LEU A 87 -5.03 -0.70 -12.87
CA LEU A 87 -6.23 -0.01 -13.33
C LEU A 87 -6.50 -0.26 -14.82
N SER A 88 -5.47 -0.23 -15.67
CA SER A 88 -5.63 -0.44 -17.12
C SER A 88 -6.01 -1.86 -17.49
N ARG A 89 -5.47 -2.87 -16.81
CA ARG A 89 -5.80 -4.30 -17.04
C ARG A 89 -6.97 -4.80 -16.21
N GLY A 90 -7.58 -3.94 -15.39
CA GLY A 90 -8.68 -4.32 -14.49
C GLY A 90 -8.27 -5.39 -13.48
N TRP A 91 -7.00 -5.46 -13.09
CA TRP A 91 -6.54 -6.45 -12.12
C TRP A 91 -7.30 -6.27 -10.80
N SER A 92 -7.94 -7.35 -10.37
CA SER A 92 -8.49 -7.52 -9.03
C SER A 92 -7.89 -8.79 -8.45
N LEU A 93 -7.61 -8.77 -7.15
CA LEU A 93 -7.29 -10.00 -6.45
C LEU A 93 -8.57 -10.83 -6.28
N PRO A 94 -8.48 -12.18 -6.26
CA PRO A 94 -9.64 -13.05 -6.19
C PRO A 94 -10.45 -12.78 -4.92
N PRO A 95 -11.75 -12.44 -5.01
CA PRO A 95 -12.54 -12.17 -3.82
C PRO A 95 -12.71 -13.43 -2.98
N TYR A 96 -12.55 -13.29 -1.66
CA TYR A 96 -12.78 -14.37 -0.70
C TYR A 96 -14.21 -14.88 -0.79
N ARG A 97 -14.40 -16.20 -1.01
CA ARG A 97 -15.71 -16.85 -1.02
C ARG A 97 -15.99 -17.44 0.37
N PRO A 98 -16.99 -16.92 1.12
CA PRO A 98 -17.34 -17.50 2.41
C PRO A 98 -17.86 -18.94 2.22
N ARG A 99 -17.28 -19.87 2.98
CA ARG A 99 -17.69 -21.28 2.98
C ARG A 99 -19.02 -21.40 3.74
N PRO A 100 -20.02 -22.15 3.24
CA PRO A 100 -21.28 -22.33 3.96
C PRO A 100 -21.02 -22.86 5.37
N GLY A 101 -21.59 -22.21 6.39
CA GLY A 101 -21.48 -22.65 7.78
C GLY A 101 -22.01 -24.08 7.91
N ARG A 102 -21.31 -24.91 8.70
CA ARG A 102 -21.72 -26.30 8.99
C ARG A 102 -23.10 -26.26 9.66
N ARG A 103 -24.07 -26.97 9.09
CA ARG A 103 -25.41 -27.10 9.69
C ARG A 103 -25.25 -27.79 11.06
N PRO A 104 -25.92 -27.32 12.12
CA PRO A 104 -26.03 -28.09 13.35
C PRO A 104 -26.90 -29.30 13.04
N ASP A 105 -26.29 -30.48 13.05
CA ASP A 105 -26.92 -31.80 13.11
C ASP A 105 -27.57 -32.05 14.48
#